data_AF-A0A7R7DLN9-F1
#
_entry.id   AF-A0A7R7DLN9-F1
#
_cell.length_a   1.000
_cell.length_b   1.000
_cell.length_c   1.000
_cell.angle_alpha   90.00
_cell.angle_beta   90.00
_cell.angle_gamma   90.00
#
_symmetry.space_group_name_H-M   'P 1'
#
loop_
_entity.id
_entity.type
_entity.pdbx_description
1 polymer ?
#
loop_
_entity_poly.entity_id
_entity_poly.type
_entity_poly.pdbx_seq_one_letter_code
_entity_poly.pdbx_strand_id
1 'polypeptide(L)'
;MPPLPIVDPETATGDAVRLLTATHRALGIVPNLTKVMANSPAVLEGYVAVLGALDAAGNLPPDVRERIALLVAQENRCDYCLSAHSFLGTRVTGMSGDEVTRARWGDADDSGTGAALALAAAMVRGRGEVSDDQLARIRDAGLSDARIVEVVAQVAVNVFTNYLAKVGRVDVDWPLVRHTDRPGAAARHRGSAETTAQHHPSRQGALVTGITTKQQVSAEDAVAWHAVVAASLAADLPTGPRPTVEQIRAQLTAAGLDSRRLFWLATGADDAVVGVAALRLFSSAGQDHLAELELHVDPAQRRSGVGSRLLAAAVSAARAERRRSLLAAAPADGPGAAFCLARDFRQVLALDHLLLDVARADDAEADAEHPGYELVSWQGTVPDEHAGAFAAAKNAMNDMPTGEMDYGSQTWTAERVRAMAAVLADRGDLLLTVAALGKGELAGYTEIVVPSGETRRALQYDTAVVPAHRGHRLGLWLKAAMVRRLRAEHPGIVEIETDNAEDNVHMLAVNRDLGFRPYRRTREFQLDLPAS
;
A
#
# COMPACT_ATOMS: atom_id res chain seq x y z
N MET A 1 13.17 33.61 -8.47
CA MET A 1 13.78 33.54 -9.81
C MET A 1 13.91 32.09 -10.21
N PRO A 2 13.60 31.72 -11.46
CA PRO A 2 13.84 30.37 -11.94
C PRO A 2 15.34 30.05 -11.83
N PRO A 3 15.72 28.84 -11.38
CA PRO A 3 17.12 28.43 -11.26
C PRO A 3 17.87 28.34 -12.60
N LEU A 4 17.17 28.32 -13.73
CA LEU A 4 17.75 28.45 -15.07
C LEU A 4 17.26 29.75 -15.73
N PRO A 5 18.12 30.47 -16.49
CA PRO A 5 17.70 31.67 -17.21
C PRO A 5 16.57 31.37 -18.19
N ILE A 6 15.63 32.30 -18.35
CA ILE A 6 14.62 32.24 -19.41
C ILE A 6 15.13 33.12 -20.54
N VAL A 7 15.48 32.53 -21.69
CA VAL A 7 15.94 33.30 -22.85
C VAL A 7 14.77 34.09 -23.43
N ASP A 8 14.93 35.40 -23.45
CA ASP A 8 13.95 36.30 -24.05
C ASP A 8 14.05 36.24 -25.59
N PRO A 9 12.97 35.85 -26.30
CA PRO A 9 12.97 35.78 -27.75
C PRO A 9 13.30 37.10 -28.46
N GLU A 10 13.01 38.25 -27.85
CA GLU A 10 13.25 39.57 -28.47
C GLU A 10 14.73 39.98 -28.46
N THR A 11 15.50 39.44 -27.51
CA THR A 11 16.93 39.77 -27.32
C THR A 11 17.86 38.59 -27.66
N ALA A 12 17.30 37.42 -27.97
CA ALA A 12 18.06 36.25 -28.39
C ALA A 12 18.80 36.49 -29.72
N THR A 13 19.96 35.85 -29.88
CA THR A 13 20.77 35.93 -31.10
C THR A 13 21.17 34.53 -31.59
N GLY A 14 21.67 34.44 -32.83
CA GLY A 14 22.15 33.17 -33.41
C GLY A 14 21.06 32.11 -33.55
N ASP A 15 21.40 30.85 -33.24
CA ASP A 15 20.46 29.73 -33.38
C ASP A 15 19.29 29.78 -32.40
N ALA A 16 19.45 30.40 -31.23
CA ALA A 16 18.39 30.51 -30.23
C ALA A 16 17.16 31.26 -30.79
N VAL A 17 17.37 32.44 -31.41
CA VAL A 17 16.26 33.22 -31.99
C VAL A 17 15.64 32.50 -33.19
N ARG A 18 16.45 31.82 -34.01
CA ARG A 18 15.95 31.02 -35.14
C ARG A 18 15.01 29.90 -34.67
N LEU A 19 15.41 29.16 -33.64
CA LEU A 19 14.66 28.03 -33.09
C LEU A 19 13.41 28.50 -32.32
N LEU A 20 13.51 29.55 -31.48
CA LEU A 20 12.35 30.12 -30.79
C LEU A 20 11.33 30.71 -31.79
N THR A 21 11.79 31.33 -32.87
CA THR A 21 10.91 31.81 -33.96
C THR A 21 10.22 30.64 -34.70
N ALA A 22 10.91 29.51 -34.88
CA ALA A 22 10.30 28.31 -35.44
C ALA A 22 9.23 27.74 -34.50
N THR A 23 9.51 27.66 -33.20
CA THR A 23 8.53 27.26 -32.17
C THR A 23 7.30 28.17 -32.19
N HIS A 24 7.47 29.49 -32.25
CA HIS A 24 6.37 30.44 -32.33
C HIS A 24 5.50 30.21 -33.58
N ARG A 25 6.12 29.95 -34.74
CA ARG A 25 5.38 29.66 -35.97
C ARG A 25 4.59 28.37 -35.90
N ALA A 26 5.10 27.36 -35.20
CA ALA A 26 4.43 26.06 -35.05
C ALA A 26 3.28 26.10 -34.02
N LEU A 27 3.49 26.76 -32.87
CA LEU A 27 2.56 26.70 -31.73
C LEU A 27 1.74 27.98 -31.52
N GLY A 28 2.05 29.06 -32.24
CA GLY A 28 1.47 30.40 -32.04
C GLY A 28 1.93 31.10 -30.75
N ILE A 29 2.74 30.43 -29.93
CA ILE A 29 3.35 30.93 -28.70
C ILE A 29 4.77 30.36 -28.55
N VAL A 30 5.60 30.99 -27.72
CA VAL A 30 6.89 30.42 -27.27
C VAL A 30 6.75 30.03 -25.80
N PRO A 31 6.51 28.75 -25.46
CA PRO A 31 6.36 28.32 -24.07
C PRO A 31 7.63 28.59 -23.25
N ASN A 32 7.48 28.90 -21.96
CA ASN A 32 8.60 29.17 -21.06
C ASN A 32 9.63 28.02 -21.03
N LEU A 33 9.20 26.76 -21.16
CA LEU A 33 10.11 25.62 -21.22
C LEU A 33 11.04 25.68 -22.46
N THR A 34 10.54 26.13 -23.62
CA THR A 34 11.38 26.27 -24.82
C THR A 34 12.35 27.44 -24.70
N LYS A 35 11.97 28.51 -23.99
CA LYS A 35 12.88 29.61 -23.62
C LYS A 35 13.99 29.15 -22.66
N VAL A 36 13.69 28.21 -21.76
CA VAL A 36 14.71 27.58 -20.91
C VAL A 36 15.60 26.64 -21.73
N MET A 37 15.05 25.86 -22.65
CA MET A 37 15.85 25.02 -23.56
C MET A 37 16.81 25.86 -24.42
N ALA A 38 16.41 27.08 -24.82
CA ALA A 38 17.23 27.96 -25.65
C ALA A 38 18.55 28.42 -24.99
N ASN A 39 18.77 28.18 -23.69
CA ASN A 39 20.10 28.27 -23.10
C ASN A 39 21.11 27.32 -23.76
N SER A 40 20.62 26.26 -24.41
CA SER A 40 21.39 25.38 -25.29
C SER A 40 20.64 25.18 -26.62
N PRO A 41 20.98 25.95 -27.67
CA PRO A 41 20.35 25.81 -28.98
C PRO A 41 20.40 24.38 -29.54
N ALA A 42 21.47 23.62 -29.25
CA ALA A 42 21.58 22.22 -29.64
C ALA A 42 20.49 21.34 -29.00
N VAL A 43 20.13 21.59 -27.73
CA VAL A 43 19.06 20.87 -27.03
C VAL A 43 17.70 21.23 -27.62
N LEU A 44 17.44 22.52 -27.85
CA LEU A 44 16.18 22.98 -28.44
C LEU A 44 16.00 22.44 -29.87
N GLU A 45 17.07 22.44 -30.67
CA GLU A 45 17.05 21.89 -32.04
C GLU A 45 16.77 20.38 -32.03
N GLY A 46 17.45 19.61 -31.17
CA GLY A 46 17.21 18.18 -31.03
C GLY A 46 15.79 17.85 -30.59
N TYR A 47 15.26 18.59 -29.61
CA TYR A 47 13.87 18.43 -29.15
C TYR A 47 12.85 18.70 -30.28
N VAL A 48 13.00 19.81 -31.00
CA VAL A 48 12.11 20.16 -32.12
C VAL A 48 12.22 19.15 -33.26
N ALA A 49 13.43 18.66 -33.55
CA ALA A 49 13.64 17.66 -34.60
C ALA A 49 12.95 16.33 -34.28
N VAL A 50 13.04 15.83 -33.04
CA VAL A 50 12.35 14.59 -32.62
C VAL A 50 10.84 14.75 -32.72
N LEU A 51 10.29 15.85 -32.19
CA LEU A 51 8.85 16.09 -32.27
C LEU A 51 8.37 16.22 -33.71
N GLY A 52 9.08 16.99 -34.55
CA GLY A 52 8.73 17.16 -35.95
C GLY A 52 8.78 15.86 -36.75
N ALA A 53 9.76 15.00 -36.49
CA ALA A 53 9.86 13.69 -37.13
C ALA A 53 8.70 12.77 -36.74
N LEU A 54 8.35 12.71 -35.45
CA LEU A 54 7.21 11.92 -34.96
C LEU A 54 5.87 12.48 -35.45
N ASP A 55 5.76 13.80 -35.63
CA ASP A 55 4.56 14.44 -36.17
C ASP A 55 4.36 14.17 -37.65
N ALA A 56 5.43 14.26 -38.44
CA ALA A 56 5.36 14.10 -39.90
C ALA A 56 5.23 12.63 -40.36
N ALA A 57 5.84 11.69 -39.63
CA ALA A 57 6.00 10.30 -40.10
C ALA A 57 5.60 9.22 -39.07
N GLY A 58 5.15 9.59 -37.86
CA GLY A 58 4.77 8.65 -36.82
C GLY A 58 3.43 7.95 -37.09
N ASN A 59 3.28 6.76 -36.51
CA ASN A 59 2.11 5.89 -36.60
C ASN A 59 1.17 6.00 -35.38
N LEU A 60 1.59 6.69 -34.31
CA LEU A 60 0.76 7.02 -33.15
C LEU A 60 -0.16 8.22 -33.44
N PRO A 61 -1.48 8.08 -33.25
CA PRO A 61 -2.41 9.20 -33.40
C PRO A 61 -2.08 10.37 -32.46
N PRO A 62 -2.34 11.64 -32.88
CA PRO A 62 -2.01 12.82 -32.09
C PRO A 62 -2.61 12.81 -30.68
N ASP A 63 -3.85 12.39 -30.53
CA ASP A 63 -4.52 12.30 -29.22
C ASP A 63 -3.87 11.24 -28.32
N VAL A 64 -3.43 10.10 -28.87
CA VAL A 64 -2.69 9.08 -28.11
C VAL A 64 -1.36 9.63 -27.60
N ARG A 65 -0.65 10.44 -28.41
CA ARG A 65 0.59 11.10 -27.98
C ARG A 65 0.35 12.05 -26.81
N GLU A 66 -0.71 12.86 -26.86
CA GLU A 66 -1.09 13.74 -25.75
C GLU A 66 -1.52 12.95 -24.50
N ARG A 67 -2.24 11.84 -24.65
CA ARG A 67 -2.60 10.96 -23.53
C ARG A 67 -1.37 10.36 -22.84
N ILE A 68 -0.37 9.93 -23.62
CA ILE A 68 0.92 9.47 -23.09
C ILE A 68 1.62 10.60 -22.33
N ALA A 69 1.65 11.81 -22.90
CA ALA A 69 2.27 12.96 -22.25
C ALA A 69 1.61 13.33 -20.92
N LEU A 70 0.26 13.33 -20.87
CA LEU A 70 -0.53 13.53 -19.66
C LEU A 70 -0.21 12.49 -18.57
N LEU A 71 -0.16 11.21 -18.96
CA LEU A 71 0.18 10.12 -18.05
C LEU A 71 1.60 10.27 -17.51
N VAL A 72 2.60 10.48 -18.38
CA VAL A 72 4.00 10.63 -17.97
C VAL A 72 4.18 11.84 -17.06
N ALA A 73 3.52 12.97 -17.37
CA ALA A 73 3.54 14.16 -16.52
C ALA A 73 2.89 13.92 -15.14
N GLN A 74 1.80 13.14 -15.08
CA GLN A 74 1.15 12.74 -13.84
C GLN A 74 2.08 11.84 -12.99
N GLU A 75 2.65 10.79 -13.58
CA GLU A 75 3.56 9.85 -12.90
C GLU A 75 4.82 10.56 -12.38
N ASN A 76 5.39 11.47 -13.17
CA ASN A 76 6.57 12.25 -12.79
C ASN A 76 6.24 13.45 -11.88
N ARG A 77 4.97 13.70 -11.58
CA ARG A 77 4.49 14.83 -10.77
C ARG A 77 5.00 16.17 -11.30
N CYS A 78 4.78 16.44 -12.58
CA CYS A 78 5.20 17.66 -13.26
C CYS A 78 4.00 18.55 -13.60
N ASP A 79 3.68 19.51 -12.73
CA ASP A 79 2.53 20.41 -12.91
C ASP A 79 2.62 21.27 -14.18
N TYR A 80 3.83 21.69 -14.57
CA TYR A 80 4.04 22.45 -15.82
C TYR A 80 3.62 21.63 -17.04
N CYS A 81 4.18 20.43 -17.20
CA CYS A 81 3.88 19.57 -18.34
C CYS A 81 2.44 19.07 -18.28
N LEU A 82 1.91 18.79 -17.09
CA LEU A 82 0.52 18.39 -16.93
C LEU A 82 -0.45 19.50 -17.37
N SER A 83 -0.16 20.75 -17.01
CA SER A 83 -0.93 21.91 -17.46
C SER A 83 -0.81 22.11 -18.97
N ALA A 84 0.39 21.95 -19.53
CA ALA A 84 0.67 22.04 -20.97
C ALA A 84 -0.17 21.03 -21.77
N HIS A 85 -0.06 19.75 -21.42
CA HIS A 85 -0.71 18.67 -22.15
C HIS A 85 -2.21 18.59 -21.85
N SER A 86 -2.68 19.14 -20.72
CA SER A 86 -4.12 19.34 -20.50
C SER A 86 -4.68 20.41 -21.45
N PHE A 87 -3.94 21.49 -21.64
CA PHE A 87 -4.32 22.55 -22.57
C PHE A 87 -4.26 22.07 -24.03
N LEU A 88 -3.17 21.42 -24.43
CA LEU A 88 -3.01 20.88 -25.79
C LEU A 88 -4.01 19.76 -26.07
N GLY A 89 -4.20 18.83 -25.13
CA GLY A 89 -5.20 17.77 -25.23
C GLY A 89 -6.61 18.30 -25.51
N THR A 90 -7.03 19.35 -24.80
CA THR A 90 -8.35 19.96 -25.01
C THR A 90 -8.43 20.85 -26.25
N ARG A 91 -7.41 21.68 -26.52
CA ARG A 91 -7.48 22.74 -27.54
C ARG A 91 -7.00 22.32 -28.91
N VAL A 92 -6.09 21.36 -29.00
CA VAL A 92 -5.46 20.93 -30.25
C VAL A 92 -6.02 19.59 -30.70
N THR A 93 -6.09 18.60 -29.80
CA THR A 93 -6.59 17.26 -30.15
C THR A 93 -8.08 17.07 -29.90
N GLY A 94 -8.76 18.06 -29.30
CA GLY A 94 -10.21 18.04 -29.09
C GLY A 94 -10.70 17.07 -28.01
N MET A 95 -9.80 16.59 -27.13
CA MET A 95 -10.17 15.72 -26.02
C MET A 95 -11.10 16.48 -25.06
N SER A 96 -12.11 15.79 -24.55
CA SER A 96 -12.92 16.29 -23.44
C SER A 96 -12.08 16.43 -22.16
N GLY A 97 -12.52 17.28 -21.24
CA GLY A 97 -11.88 17.40 -19.91
C GLY A 97 -11.86 16.07 -19.16
N ASP A 98 -12.88 15.23 -19.37
CA ASP A 98 -12.93 13.87 -18.81
C ASP A 98 -11.87 12.98 -19.43
N GLU A 99 -11.69 12.98 -20.76
CA GLU A 99 -10.64 12.19 -21.41
C GLU A 99 -9.24 12.63 -21.00
N VAL A 100 -9.00 13.94 -20.89
CA VAL A 100 -7.73 14.48 -20.35
C VAL A 100 -7.51 13.97 -18.93
N THR A 101 -8.56 13.95 -18.12
CA THR A 101 -8.45 13.48 -16.73
C THR A 101 -8.24 11.97 -16.64
N ARG A 102 -8.93 11.17 -17.48
CA ARG A 102 -8.77 9.71 -17.54
C ARG A 102 -7.38 9.30 -18.03
N ALA A 103 -6.85 10.01 -19.05
CA ALA A 103 -5.54 9.75 -19.61
C ALA A 103 -4.40 9.86 -18.59
N ARG A 104 -4.50 10.80 -17.64
CA ARG A 104 -3.55 10.95 -16.51
C ARG A 104 -3.38 9.67 -15.70
N TRP A 105 -4.38 8.79 -15.70
CA TRP A 105 -4.41 7.56 -14.92
C TRP A 105 -4.33 6.29 -15.78
N GLY A 106 -3.99 6.44 -17.07
CA GLY A 106 -3.81 5.34 -17.99
C GLY A 106 -5.11 4.73 -18.50
N ASP A 107 -6.23 5.47 -18.38
CA ASP A 107 -7.55 5.02 -18.81
C ASP A 107 -7.89 5.57 -20.20
N ALA A 108 -8.45 4.70 -21.04
CA ALA A 108 -8.81 4.96 -22.43
C ALA A 108 -9.95 4.03 -22.88
N ASP A 109 -10.74 4.51 -23.85
CA ASP A 109 -11.95 3.81 -24.29
C ASP A 109 -11.66 2.66 -25.26
N ASP A 110 -10.53 2.71 -25.97
CA ASP A 110 -10.08 1.68 -26.90
C ASP A 110 -8.84 0.92 -26.40
N SER A 111 -8.75 -0.36 -26.75
CA SER A 111 -7.69 -1.26 -26.28
C SER A 111 -6.30 -0.89 -26.81
N GLY A 112 -6.21 -0.25 -27.98
CA GLY A 112 -4.94 0.19 -28.55
C GLY A 112 -4.33 1.34 -27.76
N THR A 113 -5.11 2.38 -27.50
CA THR A 113 -4.69 3.50 -26.64
C THR A 113 -4.42 3.01 -25.22
N GLY A 114 -5.28 2.14 -24.67
CA GLY A 114 -5.06 1.53 -23.36
C GLY A 114 -3.73 0.78 -23.27
N ALA A 115 -3.35 0.02 -24.31
CA ALA A 115 -2.07 -0.67 -24.35
C ALA A 115 -0.87 0.27 -24.49
N ALA A 116 -0.99 1.35 -25.26
CA ALA A 116 0.04 2.39 -25.35
C ALA A 116 0.27 3.08 -23.99
N LEU A 117 -0.81 3.41 -23.27
CA LEU A 117 -0.75 3.99 -21.93
C LEU A 117 -0.22 2.99 -20.89
N ALA A 118 -0.59 1.72 -20.98
CA ALA A 118 -0.06 0.67 -20.10
C ALA A 118 1.45 0.49 -20.28
N LEU A 119 1.95 0.49 -21.52
CA LEU A 119 3.37 0.47 -21.82
C LEU A 119 4.08 1.71 -21.25
N ALA A 120 3.54 2.90 -21.49
CA ALA A 120 4.11 4.14 -20.97
C ALA A 120 4.17 4.16 -19.43
N ALA A 121 3.11 3.74 -18.74
CA ALA A 121 3.09 3.62 -17.29
C ALA A 121 4.13 2.60 -16.78
N ALA A 122 4.23 1.43 -17.43
CA ALA A 122 5.21 0.41 -17.08
C ALA A 122 6.64 0.95 -17.20
N MET A 123 6.96 1.63 -18.31
CA MET A 123 8.27 2.24 -18.51
C MET A 123 8.59 3.31 -17.46
N VAL A 124 7.67 4.21 -17.13
CA VAL A 124 7.95 5.27 -16.15
C VAL A 124 8.14 4.69 -14.76
N ARG A 125 7.27 3.77 -14.32
CA ARG A 125 7.32 3.16 -12.98
C ARG A 125 8.50 2.20 -12.82
N GLY A 126 8.76 1.40 -13.85
CA GLY A 126 9.89 0.46 -13.93
C GLY A 126 11.20 1.08 -14.39
N ARG A 127 11.26 2.40 -14.59
CA ARG A 127 12.47 3.12 -15.07
C ARG A 127 13.04 2.56 -16.38
N GLY A 128 12.17 2.13 -17.28
CA GLY A 128 12.50 1.56 -18.58
C GLY A 128 12.45 0.03 -18.62
N GLU A 129 12.38 -0.64 -17.47
CA GLU A 129 12.21 -2.09 -17.42
C GLU A 129 10.75 -2.49 -17.69
N VAL A 130 10.56 -3.35 -18.69
CA VAL A 130 9.26 -3.93 -19.07
C VAL A 130 9.47 -5.42 -19.28
N SER A 131 8.67 -6.26 -18.62
CA SER A 131 8.81 -7.71 -18.71
C SER A 131 8.28 -8.27 -20.04
N ASP A 132 8.74 -9.46 -20.41
CA ASP A 132 8.28 -10.16 -21.62
C ASP A 132 6.77 -10.37 -21.61
N ASP A 133 6.20 -10.73 -20.45
CA ASP A 133 4.75 -10.88 -20.27
C ASP A 133 3.99 -9.58 -20.49
N GLN A 134 4.56 -8.44 -20.07
CA GLN A 134 3.96 -7.13 -20.31
C GLN A 134 3.96 -6.80 -21.81
N LEU A 135 5.10 -7.01 -22.48
CA LEU A 135 5.22 -6.80 -23.93
C LEU A 135 4.30 -7.72 -24.74
N ALA A 136 4.16 -8.98 -24.34
CA ALA A 136 3.23 -9.92 -24.95
C ALA A 136 1.79 -9.41 -24.87
N ARG A 137 1.33 -8.99 -23.68
CA ARG A 137 -0.02 -8.43 -23.49
C ARG A 137 -0.28 -7.16 -24.32
N ILE A 138 0.73 -6.31 -24.48
CA ILE A 138 0.63 -5.10 -25.30
C ILE A 138 0.44 -5.46 -26.79
N ARG A 139 1.16 -6.47 -27.27
CA ARG A 139 1.01 -6.97 -28.64
C ARG A 139 -0.36 -7.63 -28.86
N ASP A 140 -0.82 -8.43 -27.89
CA ASP A 140 -2.13 -9.07 -27.93
C ASP A 140 -3.28 -8.05 -27.96
N ALA A 141 -3.08 -6.87 -27.35
CA ALA A 141 -4.01 -5.74 -27.40
C ALA A 141 -3.98 -4.96 -28.75
N GLY A 142 -3.11 -5.35 -29.69
CA GLY A 142 -3.06 -4.82 -31.05
C GLY A 142 -2.02 -3.72 -31.29
N LEU A 143 -1.09 -3.48 -30.35
CA LEU A 143 0.01 -2.54 -30.57
C LEU A 143 1.13 -3.17 -31.41
N SER A 144 1.39 -2.59 -32.59
CA SER A 144 2.49 -3.03 -33.46
C SER A 144 3.85 -2.65 -32.87
N ASP A 145 4.91 -3.38 -33.26
CA ASP A 145 6.27 -3.06 -32.81
C ASP A 145 6.70 -1.63 -33.18
N ALA A 146 6.24 -1.10 -34.33
CA ALA A 146 6.47 0.30 -34.70
C ALA A 146 5.86 1.27 -33.68
N ARG A 147 4.61 1.04 -33.26
CA ARG A 147 3.94 1.85 -32.24
C ARG A 147 4.57 1.68 -30.86
N ILE A 148 5.06 0.49 -30.52
CA ILE A 148 5.82 0.25 -29.27
C ILE A 148 7.07 1.14 -29.22
N VAL A 149 7.87 1.17 -30.31
CA VAL A 149 9.06 2.04 -30.40
C VAL A 149 8.68 3.52 -30.33
N GLU A 150 7.56 3.92 -30.95
CA GLU A 150 7.09 5.30 -30.84
C GLU A 150 6.60 5.66 -29.43
N VAL A 151 5.97 4.74 -28.70
CA VAL A 151 5.63 4.96 -27.27
C VAL A 151 6.89 5.18 -26.46
N VAL A 152 7.95 4.40 -26.70
CA VAL A 152 9.26 4.59 -26.05
C VAL A 152 9.80 5.99 -26.30
N ALA A 153 9.75 6.46 -27.55
CA ALA A 153 10.18 7.80 -27.92
C ALA A 153 9.33 8.89 -27.22
N GLN A 154 8.01 8.73 -27.17
CA GLN A 154 7.10 9.65 -26.48
C GLN A 154 7.40 9.72 -24.98
N VAL A 155 7.64 8.57 -24.32
CA VAL A 155 8.03 8.53 -22.91
C VAL A 155 9.35 9.25 -22.69
N ALA A 156 10.36 8.99 -23.53
CA ALA A 156 11.68 9.61 -23.39
C ALA A 156 11.62 11.15 -23.52
N VAL A 157 10.91 11.66 -24.52
CA VAL A 157 10.72 13.11 -24.72
C VAL A 157 9.99 13.73 -23.54
N ASN A 158 8.94 13.08 -23.02
CA ASN A 158 8.16 13.61 -21.90
C ASN A 158 8.90 13.53 -20.55
N VAL A 159 9.69 12.49 -20.31
CA VAL A 159 10.59 12.43 -19.14
C VAL A 159 11.59 13.57 -19.19
N PHE A 160 12.20 13.81 -20.36
CA PHE A 160 13.12 14.91 -20.58
C PHE A 160 12.49 16.28 -20.29
N THR A 161 11.31 16.57 -20.85
CA THR A 161 10.61 17.85 -20.62
C THR A 161 10.17 18.01 -19.17
N ASN A 162 9.68 16.94 -18.53
CA ASN A 162 9.30 16.95 -17.12
C ASN A 162 10.49 17.28 -16.22
N TYR A 163 11.64 16.66 -16.47
CA TYR A 163 12.84 16.87 -15.67
C TYR A 163 13.37 18.29 -15.86
N LEU A 164 13.43 18.78 -17.10
CA LEU A 164 13.85 20.15 -17.36
C LEU A 164 12.91 21.17 -16.72
N ALA A 165 11.59 20.96 -16.81
CA ALA A 165 10.60 21.83 -16.18
C ALA A 165 10.76 21.88 -14.64
N LYS A 166 11.02 20.74 -14.01
CA LYS A 166 11.22 20.63 -12.55
C LYS A 166 12.56 21.23 -12.11
N VAL A 167 13.65 20.92 -12.81
CA VAL A 167 14.99 21.48 -12.54
C VAL A 167 14.97 22.98 -12.73
N GLY A 168 14.36 23.46 -13.82
CA GLY A 168 14.23 24.88 -14.15
C GLY A 168 13.18 25.64 -13.34
N ARG A 169 12.35 24.94 -12.53
CA ARG A 169 11.15 25.47 -11.86
C ARG A 169 10.37 26.43 -12.75
N VAL A 170 10.05 25.93 -13.94
CA VAL A 170 9.49 26.75 -15.02
C VAL A 170 8.07 27.18 -14.66
N ASP A 171 7.80 28.48 -14.77
CA ASP A 171 6.48 29.04 -14.52
C ASP A 171 5.48 28.60 -15.59
N VAL A 172 4.29 28.18 -15.16
CA VAL A 172 3.26 27.60 -16.02
C VAL A 172 2.64 28.64 -16.95
N ASP A 173 2.68 28.38 -18.27
CA ASP A 173 2.14 29.26 -19.31
C ASP A 173 0.60 29.12 -19.48
N TRP A 174 0.01 28.05 -18.95
CA TRP A 174 -1.37 27.62 -19.18
C TRP A 174 -2.20 27.62 -17.89
N PRO A 175 -3.54 27.41 -17.96
CA PRO A 175 -4.33 27.14 -16.78
C PRO A 175 -3.72 26.01 -15.94
N LEU A 176 -3.40 26.33 -14.68
CA LEU A 176 -2.70 25.43 -13.79
C LEU A 176 -3.54 24.19 -13.51
N VAL A 177 -2.99 23.03 -13.84
CA VAL A 177 -3.45 21.71 -13.41
C VAL A 177 -2.37 21.11 -12.53
N ARG A 178 -2.70 20.82 -11.29
CA ARG A 178 -1.79 20.17 -10.37
C ARG A 178 -1.91 18.66 -10.49
N HIS A 179 -0.79 17.95 -10.37
CA HIS A 179 -0.79 16.50 -10.27
C HIS A 179 -1.60 15.99 -9.07
N THR A 180 -1.80 16.84 -8.05
CA THR A 180 -2.66 16.60 -6.87
C THR A 180 -4.16 16.77 -7.16
N ASP A 181 -4.54 17.43 -8.26
CA ASP A 181 -5.93 17.69 -8.58
C ASP A 181 -6.60 16.37 -8.99
N ARG A 182 -7.57 15.91 -8.19
CA ARG A 182 -8.40 14.74 -8.46
C ARG A 182 -9.61 15.15 -9.33
N PRO A 183 -10.13 14.29 -10.22
CA PRO A 183 -11.42 14.53 -10.89
C PRO A 183 -12.52 14.84 -9.85
N GLY A 184 -13.05 16.07 -9.85
CA GLY A 184 -14.14 16.51 -8.96
C GLY A 184 -15.51 16.32 -9.63
N ALA A 185 -16.50 15.68 -9.00
CA ALA A 185 -17.30 16.25 -7.91
C ALA A 185 -18.09 17.54 -8.26
N ALA A 186 -18.05 18.03 -9.50
CA ALA A 186 -18.69 19.30 -9.88
C ALA A 186 -19.32 19.29 -11.28
N ALA A 187 -20.26 18.39 -11.57
CA ALA A 187 -21.15 18.51 -12.75
C ALA A 187 -22.33 17.52 -12.70
N ARG A 188 -23.24 17.60 -11.71
CA ARG A 188 -24.56 16.93 -11.81
C ARG A 188 -25.67 17.82 -11.25
N HIS A 189 -25.87 18.96 -11.91
CA HIS A 189 -27.15 19.66 -11.86
C HIS A 189 -27.47 20.20 -13.25
N ARG A 190 -28.31 19.46 -13.99
CA ARG A 190 -29.44 19.95 -14.80
C ARG A 190 -29.96 18.83 -15.71
N GLY A 191 -31.28 18.67 -15.72
CA GLY A 191 -32.03 18.24 -16.91
C GLY A 191 -32.42 16.78 -16.97
N SER A 192 -33.54 16.46 -16.32
CA SER A 192 -34.41 15.32 -16.64
C SER A 192 -34.92 15.38 -18.09
N ALA A 193 -34.81 14.28 -18.82
CA ALA A 193 -35.77 13.89 -19.86
C ALA A 193 -35.72 12.36 -20.05
N GLU A 194 -36.87 11.73 -19.88
CA GLU A 194 -37.14 10.32 -20.06
C GLU A 194 -36.89 9.87 -21.50
N THR A 195 -36.26 8.71 -21.70
CA THR A 195 -36.63 7.83 -22.81
C THR A 195 -36.33 6.37 -22.45
N THR A 196 -37.37 5.55 -22.58
CA THR A 196 -37.42 4.11 -22.39
C THR A 196 -36.66 3.36 -23.48
N ALA A 197 -35.77 2.42 -23.11
CA ALA A 197 -35.37 1.30 -23.96
C ALA A 197 -34.80 0.15 -23.11
N GLN A 198 -35.03 -1.07 -23.58
CA GLN A 198 -35.01 -2.33 -22.84
C GLN A 198 -33.61 -2.93 -22.63
N HIS A 199 -33.50 -3.61 -21.48
CA HIS A 199 -32.48 -4.53 -20.95
C HIS A 199 -31.52 -5.26 -21.93
N HIS A 200 -30.21 -5.17 -21.62
CA HIS A 200 -29.26 -6.29 -21.56
C HIS A 200 -28.38 -6.13 -20.30
N PRO A 201 -28.08 -7.19 -19.52
CA PRO A 201 -27.45 -7.04 -18.20
C PRO A 201 -25.93 -6.95 -18.34
N SER A 202 -25.41 -5.73 -18.43
CA SER A 202 -23.99 -5.43 -18.23
C SER A 202 -23.73 -5.02 -16.78
N ARG A 203 -22.73 -5.64 -16.14
CA ARG A 203 -22.26 -5.39 -14.76
C ARG A 203 -22.16 -3.88 -14.45
N GLN A 204 -23.18 -3.34 -13.78
CA GLN A 204 -23.10 -2.02 -13.13
C GLN A 204 -22.33 -2.18 -11.82
N GLY A 205 -21.16 -1.56 -11.73
CA GLY A 205 -20.56 -1.27 -10.42
C GLY A 205 -21.55 -0.40 -9.66
N ALA A 206 -22.03 -0.87 -8.51
CA ALA A 206 -23.03 -0.17 -7.74
C ALA A 206 -22.43 1.14 -7.21
N LEU A 207 -23.11 2.26 -7.47
CA LEU A 207 -22.84 3.51 -6.78
C LEU A 207 -23.11 3.29 -5.29
N VAL A 208 -22.14 3.61 -4.42
CA VAL A 208 -22.35 3.56 -2.98
C VAL A 208 -23.46 4.53 -2.60
N THR A 209 -24.50 4.03 -1.99
CA THR A 209 -25.68 4.81 -1.57
C THR A 209 -25.46 5.43 -0.20
N GLY A 210 -24.75 4.76 0.71
CA GLY A 210 -24.52 5.24 2.08
C GLY A 210 -23.22 4.75 2.73
N ILE A 211 -22.81 5.46 3.78
CA ILE A 211 -21.84 4.96 4.78
C ILE A 211 -22.50 5.07 6.14
N THR A 212 -22.55 3.96 6.87
CA THR A 212 -23.10 3.89 8.21
C THR A 212 -21.97 3.68 9.21
N THR A 213 -21.85 4.58 10.18
CA THR A 213 -20.94 4.41 11.33
C THR A 213 -21.59 3.51 12.38
N LYS A 214 -20.82 2.56 12.92
CA LYS A 214 -21.26 1.62 13.95
C LYS A 214 -20.36 1.75 15.18
N GLN A 215 -20.98 1.96 16.34
CA GLN A 215 -20.29 1.93 17.65
C GLN A 215 -20.21 0.51 18.21
N GLN A 216 -21.19 -0.33 17.86
CA GLN A 216 -21.25 -1.75 18.18
C GLN A 216 -21.68 -2.51 16.91
N VAL A 217 -21.11 -3.70 16.71
CA VAL A 217 -21.40 -4.56 15.56
C VAL A 217 -22.41 -5.62 16.00
N SER A 218 -23.58 -5.64 15.35
CA SER A 218 -24.59 -6.68 15.57
C SER A 218 -24.19 -8.01 14.92
N ALA A 219 -24.92 -9.09 15.22
CA ALA A 219 -24.68 -10.38 14.56
C ALA A 219 -24.88 -10.31 13.03
N GLU A 220 -25.87 -9.53 12.58
CA GLU A 220 -26.14 -9.28 11.15
C GLU A 220 -25.01 -8.47 10.51
N ASP A 221 -24.53 -7.42 11.19
CA ASP A 221 -23.39 -6.63 10.71
C ASP A 221 -22.13 -7.50 10.56
N ALA A 222 -21.91 -8.46 11.49
CA ALA A 222 -20.78 -9.38 11.43
C ALA A 222 -20.87 -10.35 10.23
N VAL A 223 -22.07 -10.83 9.87
CA VAL A 223 -22.29 -11.64 8.67
C VAL A 223 -21.97 -10.84 7.41
N ALA A 224 -22.45 -9.60 7.33
CA ALA A 224 -22.19 -8.71 6.20
C ALA A 224 -20.69 -8.35 6.09
N TRP A 225 -20.04 -8.09 7.22
CA TRP A 225 -18.59 -7.86 7.29
C TRP A 225 -17.80 -9.07 6.80
N HIS A 226 -18.15 -10.26 7.28
CA HIS A 226 -17.54 -11.50 6.86
C HIS A 226 -17.66 -11.71 5.35
N ALA A 227 -18.82 -11.45 4.75
CA ALA A 227 -19.01 -11.61 3.31
C ALA A 227 -18.01 -10.76 2.50
N VAL A 228 -17.86 -9.48 2.86
CA VAL A 228 -16.91 -8.56 2.20
C VAL A 228 -15.46 -8.98 2.43
N VAL A 229 -15.09 -9.30 3.67
CA VAL A 229 -13.70 -9.70 4.01
C VAL A 229 -13.34 -11.01 3.31
N ALA A 230 -14.20 -12.03 3.38
CA ALA A 230 -13.96 -13.31 2.73
C ALA A 230 -13.83 -13.17 1.21
N ALA A 231 -14.67 -12.35 0.57
CA ALA A 231 -14.58 -12.08 -0.87
C ALA A 231 -13.27 -11.32 -1.23
N SER A 232 -12.92 -10.30 -0.44
CA SER A 232 -11.67 -9.55 -0.64
C SER A 232 -10.44 -10.44 -0.47
N LEU A 233 -10.38 -11.26 0.58
CA LEU A 233 -9.27 -12.18 0.83
C LEU A 233 -9.20 -13.28 -0.23
N ALA A 234 -10.33 -13.81 -0.69
CA ALA A 234 -10.34 -14.80 -1.76
C ALA A 234 -9.77 -14.25 -3.08
N ALA A 235 -9.98 -12.95 -3.36
CA ALA A 235 -9.43 -12.29 -4.54
C ALA A 235 -7.94 -11.92 -4.38
N ASP A 236 -7.53 -11.43 -3.20
CA ASP A 236 -6.20 -10.85 -3.00
C ASP A 236 -5.17 -11.85 -2.45
N LEU A 237 -5.63 -12.88 -1.74
CA LEU A 237 -4.83 -13.92 -1.09
C LEU A 237 -5.51 -15.30 -1.29
N PRO A 238 -5.58 -15.81 -2.54
CA PRO A 238 -6.41 -16.97 -2.90
C PRO A 238 -6.02 -18.26 -2.17
N THR A 239 -4.76 -18.37 -1.73
CA THR A 239 -4.22 -19.53 -1.00
C THR A 239 -4.34 -19.42 0.52
N GLY A 240 -4.83 -18.29 1.04
CA GLY A 240 -4.96 -18.06 2.47
C GLY A 240 -6.22 -18.66 3.10
N PRO A 241 -6.17 -19.00 4.40
CA PRO A 241 -7.38 -19.40 5.13
C PRO A 241 -8.38 -18.24 5.15
N ARG A 242 -9.66 -18.56 4.99
CA ARG A 242 -10.75 -17.58 5.11
C ARG A 242 -11.32 -17.64 6.52
N PRO A 243 -11.52 -16.49 7.18
CA PRO A 243 -12.11 -16.49 8.50
C PRO A 243 -13.57 -16.95 8.42
N THR A 244 -14.06 -17.63 9.44
CA THR A 244 -15.50 -17.92 9.58
C THR A 244 -16.26 -16.68 10.05
N VAL A 245 -17.60 -16.72 9.98
CA VAL A 245 -18.45 -15.66 10.53
C VAL A 245 -18.21 -15.49 12.04
N GLU A 246 -18.06 -16.60 12.77
CA GLU A 246 -17.80 -16.60 14.21
C GLU A 246 -16.47 -15.93 14.53
N GLN A 247 -15.42 -16.19 13.74
CA GLN A 247 -14.11 -15.57 13.90
C GLN A 247 -14.16 -14.06 13.64
N ILE A 248 -14.83 -13.63 12.56
CA ILE A 248 -15.05 -12.20 12.30
C ILE A 248 -15.84 -11.54 13.42
N ARG A 249 -16.92 -12.18 13.89
CA ARG A 249 -17.72 -11.65 14.99
C ARG A 249 -16.88 -11.49 16.26
N ALA A 250 -16.12 -12.52 16.63
CA ALA A 250 -15.24 -12.47 17.79
C ALA A 250 -14.21 -11.34 17.67
N GLN A 251 -13.59 -11.17 16.50
CA GLN A 251 -12.64 -10.08 16.24
C GLN A 251 -13.28 -8.68 16.35
N LEU A 252 -14.52 -8.51 15.86
CA LEU A 252 -15.21 -7.22 15.88
C LEU A 252 -15.76 -6.86 17.28
N THR A 253 -16.07 -7.85 18.11
CA THR A 253 -16.62 -7.62 19.46
C THR A 253 -15.59 -7.74 20.58
N ALA A 254 -14.39 -8.25 20.30
CA ALA A 254 -13.34 -8.39 21.30
C ALA A 254 -12.89 -7.03 21.86
N ALA A 255 -12.76 -6.96 23.18
CA ALA A 255 -12.09 -5.83 23.82
C ALA A 255 -10.59 -5.89 23.49
N GLY A 256 -10.04 -4.78 23.01
CA GLY A 256 -8.59 -4.64 22.83
C GLY A 256 -7.93 -4.17 24.11
N LEU A 257 -6.72 -4.64 24.39
CA LEU A 257 -5.89 -4.02 25.41
C LEU A 257 -5.56 -2.58 24.97
N ASP A 258 -5.87 -1.60 25.81
CA ASP A 258 -5.60 -0.17 25.61
C ASP A 258 -5.89 0.34 24.20
N SER A 259 -7.02 -0.10 23.66
CA SER A 259 -7.51 0.38 22.38
C SER A 259 -9.00 0.18 22.27
N ARG A 260 -9.62 0.98 21.40
CA ARG A 260 -11.01 0.81 20.98
C ARG A 260 -11.14 0.90 19.47
N ARG A 261 -12.23 0.39 18.92
CA ARG A 261 -12.47 0.38 17.48
C ARG A 261 -13.69 1.21 17.11
N LEU A 262 -13.62 1.85 15.95
CA LEU A 262 -14.74 2.45 15.24
C LEU A 262 -14.97 1.66 13.94
N PHE A 263 -16.23 1.51 13.53
CA PHE A 263 -16.58 0.67 12.39
C PHE A 263 -17.45 1.42 11.38
N TRP A 264 -17.28 1.11 10.10
CA TRP A 264 -18.09 1.63 9.00
C TRP A 264 -18.50 0.52 8.03
N LEU A 265 -19.76 0.58 7.60
CA LEU A 265 -20.29 -0.23 6.50
C LEU A 265 -20.65 0.69 5.34
N ALA A 266 -20.22 0.35 4.12
CA ALA A 266 -20.63 1.02 2.90
C ALA A 266 -21.70 0.17 2.19
N THR A 267 -22.83 0.77 1.84
CA THR A 267 -23.96 0.08 1.19
C THR A 267 -24.08 0.46 -0.29
N GLY A 268 -24.48 -0.50 -1.13
CA GLY A 268 -24.73 -0.35 -2.56
C GLY A 268 -26.19 -0.05 -2.90
N ALA A 269 -26.56 -0.23 -4.17
CA ALA A 269 -27.89 0.11 -4.72
C ALA A 269 -29.05 -0.76 -4.20
N ASP A 270 -28.77 -1.87 -3.51
CA ASP A 270 -29.75 -2.82 -2.96
C ASP A 270 -29.59 -2.99 -1.44
N ASP A 271 -29.08 -1.97 -0.74
CA ASP A 271 -28.68 -2.01 0.69
C ASP A 271 -27.64 -3.08 1.06
N ALA A 272 -27.14 -3.84 0.08
CA ALA A 272 -26.05 -4.78 0.26
C ALA A 272 -24.77 -4.07 0.73
N VAL A 273 -24.10 -4.63 1.74
CA VAL A 273 -22.80 -4.11 2.21
C VAL A 273 -21.73 -4.48 1.19
N VAL A 274 -21.11 -3.47 0.60
CA VAL A 274 -20.11 -3.58 -0.48
C VAL A 274 -18.69 -3.21 -0.05
N GLY A 275 -18.54 -2.70 1.17
CA GLY A 275 -17.26 -2.35 1.75
C GLY A 275 -17.36 -2.17 3.26
N VAL A 276 -16.27 -2.43 3.96
CA VAL A 276 -16.17 -2.29 5.41
C VAL A 276 -14.85 -1.63 5.79
N ALA A 277 -14.86 -0.88 6.89
CA ALA A 277 -13.64 -0.34 7.47
C ALA A 277 -13.70 -0.33 8.99
N ALA A 278 -12.60 -0.69 9.65
CA ALA A 278 -12.40 -0.55 11.09
C ALA A 278 -11.22 0.37 11.35
N LEU A 279 -11.35 1.26 12.33
CA LEU A 279 -10.27 2.11 12.82
C LEU A 279 -9.99 1.76 14.27
N ARG A 280 -8.82 1.19 14.55
CA ARG A 280 -8.34 0.97 15.90
C ARG A 280 -7.65 2.23 16.40
N LEU A 281 -8.10 2.72 17.54
CA LEU A 281 -7.56 3.89 18.24
C LEU A 281 -6.79 3.39 19.46
N PHE A 282 -5.49 3.61 19.48
CA PHE A 282 -4.64 3.24 20.60
C PHE A 282 -4.79 4.27 21.73
N SER A 283 -4.78 3.78 22.97
CA SER A 283 -4.79 4.59 24.20
C SER A 283 -3.57 4.36 25.09
N SER A 284 -2.65 3.49 24.66
CA SER A 284 -1.38 3.28 25.37
C SER A 284 -0.51 4.52 25.30
N ALA A 285 0.14 4.87 26.41
CA ALA A 285 1.16 5.92 26.41
C ALA A 285 2.27 5.57 25.41
N GLY A 286 2.64 6.52 24.55
CA GLY A 286 3.61 6.32 23.47
C GLY A 286 3.01 5.85 22.14
N GLN A 287 1.71 5.51 22.09
CA GLN A 287 1.00 5.12 20.87
C GLN A 287 -0.31 5.91 20.66
N ASP A 288 -0.63 6.86 21.53
CA ASP A 288 -1.87 7.65 21.48
C ASP A 288 -1.97 8.55 20.24
N HIS A 289 -0.84 8.82 19.57
CA HIS A 289 -0.84 9.50 18.27
C HIS A 289 -1.26 8.61 17.10
N LEU A 290 -1.36 7.30 17.29
CA LEU A 290 -1.58 6.32 16.23
C LEU A 290 -3.04 5.89 16.12
N ALA A 291 -3.43 5.59 14.89
CA ALA A 291 -4.56 4.72 14.60
C ALA A 291 -4.18 3.71 13.52
N GLU A 292 -4.87 2.57 13.50
CA GLU A 292 -4.68 1.52 12.51
C GLU A 292 -5.98 1.29 11.75
N LEU A 293 -5.88 1.25 10.43
CA LEU A 293 -6.99 1.09 9.49
C LEU A 293 -7.00 -0.34 8.93
N GLU A 294 -8.13 -1.01 9.11
CA GLU A 294 -8.54 -2.18 8.34
C GLU A 294 -9.60 -1.73 7.34
N LEU A 295 -9.45 -2.03 6.05
CA LEU A 295 -10.40 -1.63 5.02
C LEU A 295 -10.50 -2.69 3.93
N HIS A 296 -11.73 -3.17 3.71
CA HIS A 296 -12.04 -4.14 2.65
C HIS A 296 -13.15 -3.62 1.74
N VAL A 297 -13.04 -3.92 0.46
CA VAL A 297 -14.05 -3.62 -0.56
C VAL A 297 -14.31 -4.89 -1.35
N ASP A 298 -15.59 -5.21 -1.55
CA ASP A 298 -16.00 -6.32 -2.40
C ASP A 298 -15.28 -6.20 -3.76
N PRO A 299 -14.62 -7.26 -4.25
CA PRO A 299 -13.89 -7.22 -5.52
C PRO A 299 -14.70 -6.69 -6.71
N ALA A 300 -16.00 -7.01 -6.79
CA ALA A 300 -16.89 -6.55 -7.86
C ALA A 300 -17.21 -5.04 -7.76
N GLN A 301 -16.97 -4.44 -6.60
CA GLN A 301 -17.26 -3.05 -6.28
C GLN A 301 -15.99 -2.21 -6.14
N ARG A 302 -14.83 -2.75 -6.54
CA ARG A 302 -13.58 -1.98 -6.61
C ARG A 302 -13.66 -0.94 -7.72
N ARG A 303 -12.88 0.13 -7.56
CA ARG A 303 -12.79 1.27 -8.50
C ARG A 303 -14.11 2.05 -8.71
N SER A 304 -15.15 1.82 -7.91
CA SER A 304 -16.38 2.63 -7.88
C SER A 304 -16.37 3.74 -6.81
N GLY A 305 -15.26 3.90 -6.09
CA GLY A 305 -15.11 4.91 -5.03
C GLY A 305 -15.43 4.45 -3.62
N VAL A 306 -15.90 3.21 -3.41
CA VAL A 306 -16.22 2.65 -2.07
C VAL A 306 -15.09 2.85 -1.05
N GLY A 307 -13.91 2.28 -1.34
CA GLY A 307 -12.76 2.38 -0.44
C GLY A 307 -12.31 3.83 -0.23
N SER A 308 -12.57 4.70 -1.21
CA SER A 308 -12.23 6.12 -1.09
C SER A 308 -13.06 6.83 -0.03
N ARG A 309 -14.36 6.53 0.00
CA ARG A 309 -15.29 7.12 0.95
C ARG A 309 -15.10 6.54 2.35
N LEU A 310 -14.84 5.23 2.46
CA LEU A 310 -14.49 4.58 3.73
C LEU A 310 -13.21 5.15 4.33
N LEU A 311 -12.15 5.32 3.52
CA LEU A 311 -10.91 5.96 3.96
C LEU A 311 -11.17 7.40 4.42
N ALA A 312 -11.97 8.18 3.69
CA ALA A 312 -12.29 9.55 4.09
C ALA A 312 -13.02 9.61 5.45
N ALA A 313 -13.96 8.70 5.70
CA ALA A 313 -14.64 8.58 6.98
C ALA A 313 -13.68 8.22 8.11
N ALA A 314 -12.81 7.23 7.90
CA ALA A 314 -11.81 6.81 8.88
C ALA A 314 -10.78 7.92 9.18
N VAL A 315 -10.27 8.62 8.17
CA VAL A 315 -9.34 9.76 8.34
C VAL A 315 -10.02 10.90 9.10
N SER A 316 -11.28 11.21 8.78
CA SER A 316 -12.05 12.22 9.51
C SER A 316 -12.19 11.86 10.99
N ALA A 317 -12.47 10.58 11.30
CA ALA A 317 -12.57 10.10 12.67
C ALA A 317 -11.22 10.12 13.39
N ALA A 318 -10.15 9.68 12.73
CA ALA A 318 -8.79 9.73 13.27
C ALA A 318 -8.39 11.18 13.64
N ARG A 319 -8.69 12.16 12.80
CA ARG A 319 -8.45 13.59 13.10
C ARG A 319 -9.31 14.10 14.26
N ALA A 320 -10.59 13.75 14.31
CA ALA A 320 -11.45 14.12 15.44
C ALA A 320 -10.92 13.57 16.77
N GLU A 321 -10.28 12.40 16.72
CA GLU A 321 -9.61 11.73 17.82
C GLU A 321 -8.17 12.20 18.06
N ARG A 322 -7.74 13.26 17.36
CA ARG A 322 -6.40 13.88 17.43
C ARG A 322 -5.25 12.92 17.14
N ARG A 323 -5.49 11.90 16.30
CA ARG A 323 -4.43 11.02 15.82
C ARG A 323 -3.60 11.75 14.77
N ARG A 324 -2.29 11.57 14.85
CA ARG A 324 -1.30 12.20 13.97
C ARG A 324 -0.75 11.25 12.91
N SER A 325 -1.03 9.97 13.02
CA SER A 325 -0.60 8.94 12.06
C SER A 325 -1.66 7.85 11.92
N LEU A 326 -1.85 7.39 10.69
CA LEU A 326 -2.75 6.32 10.33
C LEU A 326 -1.96 5.21 9.63
N LEU A 327 -1.91 4.03 10.24
CA LEU A 327 -1.27 2.84 9.72
C LEU A 327 -2.27 1.98 8.94
N ALA A 328 -1.81 1.32 7.89
CA ALA A 328 -2.58 0.33 7.14
C ALA A 328 -1.65 -0.75 6.56
N ALA A 329 -2.07 -2.01 6.65
CA ALA A 329 -1.35 -3.13 6.05
C ALA A 329 -2.04 -3.58 4.75
N ALA A 330 -1.26 -3.95 3.74
CA ALA A 330 -1.80 -4.57 2.53
C ALA A 330 -0.84 -5.63 1.93
N PRO A 331 -1.36 -6.63 1.18
CA PRO A 331 -0.51 -7.50 0.36
C PRO A 331 0.38 -6.68 -0.59
N ALA A 332 1.66 -7.03 -0.68
CA ALA A 332 2.69 -6.17 -1.27
C ALA A 332 2.42 -5.75 -2.72
N ASP A 333 1.84 -6.64 -3.51
CA ASP A 333 1.55 -6.44 -4.94
C ASP A 333 0.03 -6.33 -5.21
N GLY A 334 -0.75 -6.10 -4.15
CA GLY A 334 -2.21 -6.12 -4.19
C GLY A 334 -2.87 -4.76 -4.47
N PRO A 335 -4.18 -4.76 -4.78
CA PRO A 335 -4.94 -3.53 -5.00
C PRO A 335 -4.96 -2.61 -3.77
N GLY A 336 -4.82 -3.16 -2.56
CA GLY A 336 -4.69 -2.38 -1.32
C GLY A 336 -3.39 -1.56 -1.25
N ALA A 337 -2.25 -2.13 -1.65
CA ALA A 337 -0.97 -1.42 -1.70
C ALA A 337 -1.02 -0.27 -2.72
N ALA A 338 -1.53 -0.54 -3.92
CA ALA A 338 -1.75 0.48 -4.94
C ALA A 338 -2.73 1.58 -4.46
N PHE A 339 -3.77 1.21 -3.72
CA PHE A 339 -4.72 2.16 -3.14
C PHE A 339 -4.06 3.05 -2.08
N CYS A 340 -3.23 2.50 -1.18
CA CYS A 340 -2.52 3.28 -0.16
C CYS A 340 -1.56 4.30 -0.80
N LEU A 341 -0.75 3.88 -1.78
CA LEU A 341 0.16 4.76 -2.50
C LEU A 341 -0.57 5.89 -3.25
N ALA A 342 -1.73 5.60 -3.84
CA ALA A 342 -2.58 6.60 -4.48
C ALA A 342 -3.27 7.57 -3.49
N ARG A 343 -3.14 7.31 -2.18
CA ARG A 343 -3.75 8.07 -1.08
C ARG A 343 -2.73 8.67 -0.13
N ASP A 344 -1.54 8.93 -0.66
CA ASP A 344 -0.47 9.65 0.03
C ASP A 344 0.08 8.91 1.26
N PHE A 345 -0.29 7.63 1.43
CA PHE A 345 0.41 6.79 2.38
C PHE A 345 1.81 6.50 1.85
N ARG A 346 2.79 6.56 2.74
CA ARG A 346 4.16 6.10 2.48
C ARG A 346 4.27 4.64 2.87
N GLN A 347 4.90 3.82 2.03
CA GLN A 347 5.32 2.50 2.47
C GLN A 347 6.45 2.66 3.48
N VAL A 348 6.27 2.13 4.68
CA VAL A 348 7.20 2.34 5.80
C VAL A 348 7.86 1.06 6.30
N LEU A 349 7.23 -0.09 6.06
CA LEU A 349 7.79 -1.40 6.42
C LEU A 349 7.37 -2.46 5.40
N ALA A 350 8.25 -3.42 5.19
CA ALA A 350 8.01 -4.59 4.37
C ALA A 350 8.15 -5.84 5.25
N LEU A 351 7.11 -6.68 5.24
CA LEU A 351 7.04 -7.88 6.07
C LEU A 351 6.96 -9.13 5.18
N ASP A 352 7.88 -10.05 5.43
CA ASP A 352 7.83 -11.41 4.90
C ASP A 352 7.09 -12.30 5.90
N HIS A 353 5.98 -12.88 5.45
CA HIS A 353 5.23 -13.87 6.20
C HIS A 353 5.78 -15.25 5.86
N LEU A 354 6.09 -16.03 6.89
CA LEU A 354 6.69 -17.35 6.77
C LEU A 354 5.76 -18.41 7.37
N LEU A 355 5.81 -19.61 6.82
CA LEU A 355 5.11 -20.79 7.35
C LEU A 355 6.10 -21.88 7.73
N LEU A 356 5.87 -22.52 8.87
CA LEU A 356 6.57 -23.72 9.30
C LEU A 356 5.60 -24.90 9.31
N ASP A 357 5.98 -26.02 8.70
CA ASP A 357 5.31 -27.32 8.86
C ASP A 357 5.80 -27.95 10.17
N VAL A 358 4.93 -28.02 11.18
CA VAL A 358 5.28 -28.45 12.54
C VAL A 358 5.84 -29.89 12.56
N ALA A 359 5.38 -30.75 11.65
CA ALA A 359 5.84 -32.13 11.57
C ALA A 359 7.24 -32.26 10.94
N ARG A 360 7.67 -31.27 10.15
CA ARG A 360 8.96 -31.25 9.44
C ARG A 360 9.97 -30.27 10.00
N ALA A 361 9.59 -29.50 11.01
CA ALA A 361 10.45 -28.53 11.65
C ALA A 361 11.70 -29.19 12.27
N ASP A 362 12.85 -28.55 12.09
CA ASP A 362 14.09 -28.94 12.76
C ASP A 362 14.10 -28.34 14.18
N ASP A 363 13.72 -29.16 15.16
CA ASP A 363 13.72 -28.80 16.57
C ASP A 363 14.91 -29.40 17.34
N ALA A 364 16.01 -29.77 16.67
CA ALA A 364 17.16 -30.40 17.32
C ALA A 364 17.82 -29.48 18.37
N GLU A 365 17.82 -28.16 18.16
CA GLU A 365 18.36 -27.19 19.11
C GLU A 365 17.66 -27.27 20.48
N ALA A 366 16.42 -27.77 20.56
CA ALA A 366 15.73 -27.93 21.84
C ALA A 366 16.40 -28.93 22.80
N ASP A 367 17.23 -29.84 22.29
CA ASP A 367 18.05 -30.77 23.11
C ASP A 367 19.45 -30.23 23.42
N ALA A 368 19.82 -29.06 22.87
CA ALA A 368 21.14 -28.49 23.09
C ALA A 368 21.32 -28.03 24.54
N GLU A 369 22.54 -28.18 25.07
CA GLU A 369 22.90 -27.60 26.36
C GLU A 369 23.18 -26.10 26.20
N HIS A 370 22.55 -25.28 27.05
CA HIS A 370 22.83 -23.85 27.18
C HIS A 370 23.33 -23.55 28.61
N PRO A 371 24.63 -23.71 28.89
CA PRO A 371 25.16 -23.56 30.24
C PRO A 371 24.82 -22.21 30.87
N GLY A 372 24.29 -22.25 32.10
CA GLY A 372 23.86 -21.05 32.83
C GLY A 372 22.46 -20.54 32.45
N TYR A 373 21.75 -21.27 31.60
CA TYR A 373 20.36 -20.99 31.24
C TYR A 373 19.46 -22.19 31.50
N GLU A 374 18.20 -21.93 31.79
CA GLU A 374 17.15 -22.94 31.99
C GLU A 374 15.87 -22.51 31.27
N LEU A 375 15.14 -23.46 30.69
CA LEU A 375 13.82 -23.19 30.11
C LEU A 375 12.73 -23.32 31.15
N VAL A 376 11.85 -22.33 31.17
CA VAL A 376 10.55 -22.39 31.83
C VAL A 376 9.46 -22.17 30.79
N SER A 377 8.27 -22.72 31.04
CA SER A 377 7.16 -22.57 30.12
C SER A 377 5.84 -22.52 30.88
N TRP A 378 4.86 -21.80 30.32
CA TRP A 378 3.53 -21.71 30.88
C TRP A 378 2.48 -21.56 29.78
N GLN A 379 1.22 -21.69 30.17
CA GLN A 379 0.05 -21.48 29.33
C GLN A 379 -0.78 -20.35 29.92
N GLY A 380 -1.21 -19.41 29.07
CA GLY A 380 -2.03 -18.26 29.46
C GLY A 380 -1.24 -17.26 30.31
N THR A 381 -1.77 -16.93 31.48
CA THR A 381 -1.21 -15.91 32.37
C THR A 381 0.16 -16.34 32.91
N VAL A 382 1.13 -15.42 32.85
CA VAL A 382 2.47 -15.62 33.42
C VAL A 382 2.40 -15.89 34.94
N PRO A 383 3.16 -16.86 35.47
CA PRO A 383 3.28 -17.08 36.92
C PRO A 383 3.79 -15.83 37.65
N ASP A 384 3.32 -15.62 38.89
CA ASP A 384 3.60 -14.40 39.65
C ASP A 384 5.09 -14.15 39.88
N GLU A 385 5.86 -15.21 40.10
CA GLU A 385 7.31 -15.15 40.29
C GLU A 385 8.08 -14.68 39.05
N HIS A 386 7.49 -14.81 37.86
CA HIS A 386 8.12 -14.42 36.59
C HIS A 386 7.57 -13.12 36.01
N ALA A 387 6.42 -12.63 36.47
CA ALA A 387 5.69 -11.52 35.82
C ALA A 387 6.54 -10.24 35.67
N GLY A 388 7.32 -9.88 36.69
CA GLY A 388 8.20 -8.71 36.65
C GLY A 388 9.35 -8.86 35.66
N ALA A 389 10.07 -9.99 35.72
CA ALA A 389 11.17 -10.29 34.81
C ALA A 389 10.71 -10.44 33.36
N PHE A 390 9.54 -11.05 33.16
CA PHE A 390 8.92 -11.19 31.84
C PHE A 390 8.53 -9.84 31.25
N ALA A 391 7.92 -8.95 32.03
CA ALA A 391 7.63 -7.60 31.60
C ALA A 391 8.90 -6.83 31.20
N ALA A 392 9.97 -6.93 31.99
CA ALA A 392 11.27 -6.36 31.65
C ALA A 392 11.81 -6.91 30.32
N ALA A 393 11.72 -8.22 30.09
CA ALA A 393 12.13 -8.84 28.83
C ALA A 393 11.26 -8.43 27.64
N LYS A 394 9.93 -8.29 27.80
CA LYS A 394 9.04 -7.79 26.72
C LYS A 394 9.40 -6.38 26.28
N ASN A 395 9.94 -5.54 27.17
CA ASN A 395 10.41 -4.21 26.78
C ASN A 395 11.59 -4.25 25.79
N ALA A 396 12.32 -5.37 25.68
CA ALA A 396 13.36 -5.54 24.65
C ALA A 396 12.79 -5.61 23.22
N MET A 397 11.48 -5.85 23.05
CA MET A 397 10.82 -5.78 21.74
C MET A 397 10.80 -4.37 21.14
N ASN A 398 10.97 -3.32 21.96
CA ASN A 398 11.10 -1.95 21.45
C ASN A 398 12.37 -1.75 20.59
N ASP A 399 13.35 -2.66 20.66
CA ASP A 399 14.54 -2.64 19.81
C ASP A 399 14.31 -3.26 18.41
N MET A 400 13.12 -3.84 18.15
CA MET A 400 12.83 -4.53 16.90
C MET A 400 12.88 -3.55 15.70
N PRO A 401 13.48 -3.93 14.56
CA PRO A 401 13.44 -3.12 13.35
C PRO A 401 11.99 -2.86 12.91
N THR A 402 11.59 -1.59 12.84
CA THR A 402 10.28 -1.15 12.32
C THR A 402 10.39 -0.38 11.01
N GLY A 403 11.57 -0.34 10.37
CA GLY A 403 11.79 0.47 9.17
C GLY A 403 11.57 1.95 9.43
N GLU A 404 10.82 2.62 8.55
CA GLU A 404 10.40 4.02 8.74
C GLU A 404 9.07 4.14 9.53
N MET A 405 8.51 3.02 10.01
CA MET A 405 7.22 3.03 10.69
C MET A 405 7.34 3.64 12.08
N ASP A 406 6.55 4.68 12.33
CA ASP A 406 6.34 5.21 13.68
C ASP A 406 5.23 4.38 14.35
N TYR A 407 5.63 3.31 15.04
CA TYR A 407 4.73 2.47 15.84
C TYR A 407 4.69 2.87 17.32
N GLY A 408 5.45 3.90 17.71
CA GLY A 408 5.63 4.30 19.10
C GLY A 408 6.39 3.27 19.94
N SER A 409 6.55 3.58 21.23
CA SER A 409 7.17 2.69 22.22
C SER A 409 6.12 2.15 23.17
N GLN A 410 6.24 0.89 23.56
CA GLN A 410 5.37 0.29 24.57
C GLN A 410 6.11 0.10 25.88
N THR A 411 5.42 0.36 26.99
CA THR A 411 5.91 0.03 28.33
C THR A 411 5.17 -1.18 28.87
N TRP A 412 5.88 -2.28 29.05
CA TRP A 412 5.36 -3.50 29.65
C TRP A 412 5.61 -3.52 31.16
N THR A 413 4.52 -3.73 31.91
CA THR A 413 4.52 -3.99 33.36
C THR A 413 3.99 -5.39 33.64
N ALA A 414 4.20 -5.89 34.86
CA ALA A 414 3.69 -7.18 35.30
C ALA A 414 2.15 -7.27 35.21
N GLU A 415 1.44 -6.17 35.46
CA GLU A 415 -0.01 -6.08 35.30
C GLU A 415 -0.39 -6.13 33.82
N ARG A 416 0.35 -5.42 32.95
CA ARG A 416 0.07 -5.36 31.52
C ARG A 416 0.26 -6.70 30.82
N VAL A 417 1.30 -7.46 31.17
CA VAL A 417 1.51 -8.81 30.60
C VAL A 417 0.39 -9.76 31.00
N ARG A 418 -0.12 -9.68 32.24
CA ARG A 418 -1.28 -10.46 32.69
C ARG A 418 -2.57 -10.01 31.99
N ALA A 419 -2.77 -8.71 31.82
CA ALA A 419 -3.92 -8.16 31.12
C ALA A 419 -3.97 -8.60 29.64
N MET A 420 -2.82 -8.65 28.97
CA MET A 420 -2.75 -9.19 27.60
C MET A 420 -3.15 -10.66 27.54
N ALA A 421 -2.65 -11.48 28.47
CA ALA A 421 -3.03 -12.89 28.54
C ALA A 421 -4.54 -13.08 28.80
N ALA A 422 -5.14 -12.25 29.67
CA ALA A 422 -6.57 -12.26 29.92
C ALA A 422 -7.39 -11.88 28.67
N VAL A 423 -6.95 -10.88 27.90
CA VAL A 423 -7.61 -10.50 26.64
C VAL A 423 -7.61 -11.64 25.62
N LEU A 424 -6.51 -12.39 25.51
CA LEU A 424 -6.44 -13.57 24.63
C LEU A 424 -7.35 -14.70 25.14
N ALA A 425 -7.33 -14.97 26.45
CA ALA A 425 -8.19 -15.98 27.07
C ALA A 425 -9.69 -15.67 26.90
N ASP A 426 -10.10 -14.40 27.04
CA ASP A 426 -11.48 -13.95 26.84
C ASP A 426 -11.95 -14.13 25.38
N ARG A 427 -11.02 -14.11 24.43
CA ARG A 427 -11.28 -14.43 23.01
C ARG A 427 -11.34 -15.94 22.74
N GLY A 428 -11.06 -16.76 23.76
CA GLY A 428 -10.92 -18.21 23.67
C GLY A 428 -9.58 -18.65 23.06
N ASP A 429 -8.67 -17.72 22.78
CA ASP A 429 -7.37 -18.01 22.21
C ASP A 429 -6.44 -18.60 23.28
N LEU A 430 -5.59 -19.52 22.87
CA LEU A 430 -4.62 -20.17 23.74
C LEU A 430 -3.24 -19.52 23.54
N LEU A 431 -2.72 -18.87 24.59
CA LEU A 431 -1.36 -18.33 24.62
C LEU A 431 -0.40 -19.37 25.23
N LEU A 432 0.65 -19.72 24.50
CA LEU A 432 1.76 -20.53 24.98
C LEU A 432 3.02 -19.66 25.07
N THR A 433 3.75 -19.78 26.16
CA THR A 433 5.04 -19.09 26.33
C THR A 433 6.12 -20.06 26.73
N VAL A 434 7.29 -19.91 26.12
CA VAL A 434 8.55 -20.54 26.54
C VAL A 434 9.54 -19.41 26.79
N ALA A 435 10.25 -19.48 27.92
CA ALA A 435 11.22 -18.47 28.32
C ALA A 435 12.51 -19.12 28.83
N ALA A 436 13.63 -18.42 28.64
CA ALA A 436 14.94 -18.81 29.13
C ALA A 436 15.26 -17.93 30.34
N LEU A 437 15.51 -18.55 31.49
CA LEU A 437 16.05 -17.91 32.67
C LEU A 437 17.57 -17.96 32.63
N GLY A 438 18.24 -16.90 33.03
CA GLY A 438 19.70 -16.85 33.15
C GLY A 438 20.13 -15.76 34.11
N LYS A 439 21.04 -16.08 35.04
CA LYS A 439 21.58 -15.14 36.03
C LYS A 439 20.51 -14.43 36.89
N GLY A 440 19.41 -15.12 37.20
CA GLY A 440 18.31 -14.59 38.02
C GLY A 440 17.35 -13.64 37.29
N GLU A 441 17.48 -13.51 35.96
CA GLU A 441 16.61 -12.71 35.11
C GLU A 441 16.05 -13.56 33.96
N LEU A 442 15.03 -13.04 33.27
CA LEU A 442 14.50 -13.65 32.06
C LEU A 442 15.32 -13.19 30.86
N ALA A 443 16.16 -14.08 30.34
CA ALA A 443 17.12 -13.82 29.28
C ALA A 443 16.48 -13.71 27.89
N GLY A 444 15.34 -14.35 27.68
CA GLY A 444 14.58 -14.27 26.44
C GLY A 444 13.30 -15.10 26.48
N TYR A 445 12.39 -14.87 25.55
CA TYR A 445 11.13 -15.59 25.46
C TYR A 445 10.65 -15.75 24.01
N THR A 446 9.71 -16.66 23.81
CA THR A 446 8.91 -16.80 22.61
C THR A 446 7.46 -17.10 22.96
N GLU A 447 6.51 -16.54 22.20
CA GLU A 447 5.07 -16.74 22.40
C GLU A 447 4.41 -17.27 21.13
N ILE A 448 3.51 -18.24 21.29
CA ILE A 448 2.61 -18.71 20.24
C ILE A 448 1.16 -18.52 20.70
N VAL A 449 0.32 -18.02 19.80
CA VAL A 449 -1.13 -18.03 19.97
C VAL A 449 -1.74 -19.11 19.09
N VAL A 450 -2.53 -19.98 19.68
CA VAL A 450 -3.41 -20.91 18.97
C VAL A 450 -4.82 -20.31 18.98
N PRO A 451 -5.32 -19.82 17.82
CA PRO A 451 -6.64 -19.22 17.74
C PRO A 451 -7.75 -20.19 18.16
N SER A 452 -8.84 -19.66 18.73
CA SER A 452 -10.03 -20.46 19.01
C SER A 452 -10.72 -20.97 17.73
N GLY A 453 -11.42 -22.10 17.86
CA GLY A 453 -12.15 -22.75 16.77
C GLY A 453 -11.36 -23.84 16.03
N GLU A 454 -11.89 -24.31 14.90
CA GLU A 454 -11.24 -25.33 14.06
C GLU A 454 -10.11 -24.72 13.23
N THR A 455 -8.96 -24.48 13.86
CA THR A 455 -7.73 -24.07 13.18
C THR A 455 -6.70 -25.19 13.16
N ARG A 456 -5.95 -25.26 12.07
CA ARG A 456 -4.76 -26.12 11.95
C ARG A 456 -3.46 -25.31 12.05
N ARG A 457 -3.56 -24.00 12.25
CA ARG A 457 -2.47 -23.04 12.19
C ARG A 457 -2.39 -22.23 13.47
N ALA A 458 -1.20 -22.17 14.05
CA ALA A 458 -0.83 -21.28 15.13
C ALA A 458 -0.14 -20.02 14.60
N LEU A 459 -0.16 -18.95 15.40
CA LEU A 459 0.48 -17.68 15.10
C LEU A 459 1.65 -17.49 16.07
N GLN A 460 2.86 -17.40 15.54
CA GLN A 460 4.04 -17.02 16.30
C GLN A 460 4.03 -15.52 16.52
N TYR A 461 3.89 -15.13 17.79
CA TYR A 461 4.00 -13.77 18.27
C TYR A 461 5.48 -13.45 18.55
N ASP A 462 5.75 -12.52 19.45
CA ASP A 462 7.07 -12.07 19.85
C ASP A 462 8.06 -13.21 20.11
N THR A 463 9.31 -12.98 19.69
CA THR A 463 10.48 -13.70 20.18
C THR A 463 11.58 -12.71 20.43
N ALA A 464 11.99 -12.58 21.69
CA ALA A 464 12.99 -11.60 22.09
C ALA A 464 14.08 -12.25 22.93
N VAL A 465 15.31 -11.76 22.76
CA VAL A 465 16.43 -12.04 23.65
C VAL A 465 16.93 -10.71 24.19
N VAL A 466 16.96 -10.59 25.51
CA VAL A 466 17.42 -9.39 26.22
C VAL A 466 18.87 -9.09 25.80
N PRO A 467 19.24 -7.83 25.51
CA PRO A 467 20.54 -7.48 24.95
C PRO A 467 21.75 -8.12 25.65
N ALA A 468 21.73 -8.16 26.99
CA ALA A 468 22.80 -8.73 27.81
C ALA A 468 23.03 -10.25 27.63
N HIS A 469 22.06 -10.96 27.03
CA HIS A 469 22.10 -12.41 26.83
C HIS A 469 22.16 -12.82 25.34
N ARG A 470 22.25 -11.85 24.41
CA ARG A 470 22.42 -12.14 22.97
C ARG A 470 23.75 -12.86 22.70
N GLY A 471 23.84 -13.59 21.59
CA GLY A 471 25.04 -14.36 21.21
C GLY A 471 25.10 -15.81 21.71
N HIS A 472 24.12 -16.25 22.50
CA HIS A 472 24.07 -17.62 23.07
C HIS A 472 23.04 -18.54 22.38
N ARG A 473 22.63 -18.20 21.15
CA ARG A 473 21.62 -18.93 20.34
C ARG A 473 20.23 -19.13 21.01
N LEU A 474 19.94 -18.42 22.10
CA LEU A 474 18.70 -18.57 22.87
C LEU A 474 17.43 -18.41 22.03
N GLY A 475 17.41 -17.52 21.02
CA GLY A 475 16.24 -17.34 20.17
C GLY A 475 15.85 -18.60 19.38
N LEU A 476 16.83 -19.35 18.90
CA LEU A 476 16.59 -20.63 18.22
C LEU A 476 16.16 -21.71 19.22
N TRP A 477 16.85 -21.79 20.37
CA TRP A 477 16.53 -22.74 21.44
C TRP A 477 15.09 -22.59 21.92
N LEU A 478 14.66 -21.36 22.20
CA LEU A 478 13.30 -21.02 22.62
C LEU A 478 12.26 -21.47 21.60
N LYS A 479 12.47 -21.15 20.31
CA LYS A 479 11.53 -21.52 19.25
C LYS A 479 11.52 -23.02 18.98
N ALA A 480 12.66 -23.70 19.00
CA ALA A 480 12.73 -25.15 18.86
C ALA A 480 11.96 -25.84 20.00
N ALA A 481 12.15 -25.40 21.24
CA ALA A 481 11.43 -25.92 22.40
C ALA A 481 9.92 -25.66 22.29
N MET A 482 9.51 -24.50 21.79
CA MET A 482 8.11 -24.18 21.52
C MET A 482 7.50 -25.09 20.45
N VAL A 483 8.21 -25.33 19.34
CA VAL A 483 7.76 -26.25 18.27
C VAL A 483 7.54 -27.66 18.82
N ARG A 484 8.49 -28.15 19.63
CA ARG A 484 8.39 -29.47 20.26
C ARG A 484 7.20 -29.56 21.21
N ARG A 485 7.00 -28.54 22.03
CA ARG A 485 5.84 -28.43 22.93
C ARG A 485 4.53 -28.45 22.15
N LEU A 486 4.42 -27.63 21.10
CA LEU A 486 3.22 -27.57 20.26
C LEU A 486 2.93 -28.92 19.59
N ARG A 487 3.95 -29.61 19.09
CA ARG A 487 3.83 -30.94 18.48
C ARG A 487 3.31 -31.99 19.48
N ALA A 488 3.74 -31.91 20.75
CA ALA A 488 3.35 -32.85 21.79
C ALA A 488 1.96 -32.55 22.39
N GLU A 489 1.68 -31.29 22.70
CA GLU A 489 0.47 -30.86 23.43
C GLU A 489 -0.70 -30.54 22.48
N HIS A 490 -0.43 -30.17 21.23
CA HIS A 490 -1.43 -29.69 20.27
C HIS A 490 -1.26 -30.32 18.88
N PRO A 491 -1.38 -31.65 18.73
CA PRO A 491 -1.12 -32.36 17.47
C PRO A 491 -2.06 -31.98 16.31
N GLY A 492 -3.18 -31.29 16.59
CA GLY A 492 -4.08 -30.74 15.56
C GLY A 492 -3.49 -29.53 14.83
N ILE A 493 -2.49 -28.88 15.42
CA ILE A 493 -1.78 -27.75 14.82
C ILE A 493 -0.63 -28.29 13.98
N VAL A 494 -0.71 -28.06 12.68
CA VAL A 494 0.25 -28.58 11.69
C VAL A 494 1.09 -27.47 11.06
N GLU A 495 0.69 -26.21 11.22
CA GLU A 495 1.43 -25.05 10.71
C GLU A 495 1.63 -23.97 11.78
N ILE A 496 2.76 -23.26 11.71
CA ILE A 496 2.99 -22.00 12.45
C ILE A 496 3.25 -20.89 11.43
N GLU A 497 2.48 -19.80 11.49
CA GLU A 497 2.71 -18.57 10.71
C GLU A 497 3.42 -17.52 11.57
N THR A 498 4.37 -16.81 10.98
CA THR A 498 5.05 -15.65 11.59
C THR A 498 5.31 -14.61 10.52
N ASP A 499 5.60 -13.38 10.91
CA ASP A 499 6.06 -12.32 10.02
C ASP A 499 7.31 -11.64 10.58
N ASN A 500 8.18 -11.18 9.68
CA ASN A 500 9.40 -10.47 10.02
C ASN A 500 9.65 -9.34 9.03
N ALA A 501 10.25 -8.26 9.52
CA ALA A 501 10.82 -7.23 8.66
C ALA A 501 11.88 -7.83 7.72
N GLU A 502 11.86 -7.44 6.44
CA GLU A 502 12.78 -7.95 5.40
C GLU A 502 14.26 -7.70 5.78
N ASP A 503 14.54 -6.71 6.63
CA ASP A 503 15.88 -6.36 7.11
C ASP A 503 16.28 -7.02 8.46
N ASN A 504 15.39 -7.81 9.07
CA ASN A 504 15.68 -8.52 10.33
C ASN A 504 16.48 -9.81 10.09
N VAL A 505 17.74 -9.64 9.66
CA VAL A 505 18.64 -10.73 9.27
C VAL A 505 18.77 -11.82 10.35
N HIS A 506 18.78 -11.45 11.63
CA HIS A 506 18.94 -12.40 12.74
C HIS A 506 17.72 -13.31 12.90
N MET A 507 16.50 -12.75 12.94
CA MET A 507 15.29 -13.57 13.07
C MET A 507 15.01 -14.39 11.82
N LEU A 508 15.35 -13.86 10.64
CA LEU A 508 15.27 -14.62 9.39
C LEU A 508 16.21 -15.84 9.38
N ALA A 509 17.40 -15.73 9.97
CA ALA A 509 18.32 -16.86 10.13
C ALA A 509 17.74 -17.92 11.10
N VAL A 510 17.25 -17.50 12.27
CA VAL A 510 16.60 -18.41 13.23
C VAL A 510 15.42 -19.16 12.59
N ASN A 511 14.57 -18.44 11.85
CA ASN A 511 13.42 -19.05 11.19
C ASN A 511 13.84 -20.02 10.08
N ARG A 512 14.88 -19.70 9.32
CA ARG A 512 15.42 -20.61 8.30
C ARG A 512 15.97 -21.89 8.92
N ASP A 513 16.69 -21.78 10.04
CA ASP A 513 17.26 -22.94 10.75
C ASP A 513 16.16 -23.90 11.24
N LEU A 514 15.00 -23.38 11.67
CA LEU A 514 13.84 -24.22 12.05
C LEU A 514 13.10 -24.83 10.85
N GLY A 515 13.34 -24.34 9.63
CA GLY A 515 12.66 -24.79 8.41
C GLY A 515 11.45 -23.95 7.99
N PHE A 516 11.31 -22.71 8.48
CA PHE A 516 10.29 -21.80 7.96
C PHE A 516 10.54 -21.50 6.47
N ARG A 517 9.46 -21.47 5.68
CA ARG A 517 9.47 -21.13 4.25
C ARG A 517 8.68 -19.85 3.98
N PRO A 518 9.07 -19.06 2.98
CA PRO A 518 8.27 -17.92 2.52
C PRO A 518 6.84 -18.33 2.17
N TYR A 519 5.87 -17.51 2.57
CA TYR A 519 4.44 -17.74 2.35
C TYR A 519 3.78 -16.58 1.61
N ARG A 520 3.90 -15.35 2.11
CA ARG A 520 3.37 -14.14 1.46
C ARG A 520 4.13 -12.90 1.90
N ARG A 521 3.89 -11.79 1.22
CA ARG A 521 4.47 -10.48 1.57
C ARG A 521 3.39 -9.46 1.83
N THR A 522 3.56 -8.69 2.89
CA THR A 522 2.75 -7.49 3.14
C THR A 522 3.65 -6.26 3.19
N ARG A 523 3.00 -5.11 3.08
CA ARG A 523 3.60 -3.79 3.23
C ARG A 523 2.76 -3.03 4.23
N GLU A 524 3.45 -2.38 5.15
CA GLU A 524 2.85 -1.41 6.06
C GLU A 524 2.97 -0.02 5.44
N PHE A 525 1.87 0.71 5.54
CA PHE A 525 1.69 2.02 4.98
C PHE A 525 1.35 3.00 6.09
N GLN A 526 1.97 4.17 6.09
CA GLN A 526 1.71 5.23 7.04
C GLN A 526 1.24 6.50 6.32
N LEU A 527 0.11 7.03 6.75
CA LEU A 527 -0.38 8.35 6.37
C LEU A 527 -0.20 9.31 7.55
N ASP A 528 0.59 10.35 7.34
CA ASP A 528 0.76 11.42 8.31
C ASP A 528 -0.51 12.31 8.32
N LEU A 529 -1.08 12.52 9.50
CA LEU A 529 -2.25 13.34 9.74
C LEU A 529 -1.80 14.63 10.45
N PRO A 530 -1.40 15.67 9.71
CA PRO A 530 -0.99 16.92 10.32
C PRO A 530 -2.11 17.49 11.18
N ALA A 531 -1.75 18.07 12.32
CA ALA A 531 -2.69 18.78 13.17
C ALA A 531 -3.33 19.91 12.37
N SER A 532 -4.65 19.89 12.30
CA SER A 532 -5.48 20.95 11.70
C SER A 532 -5.52 22.20 12.55
#